data_AF-A0A6F7W3W9-F1
#
_entry.id   AF-A0A6F7W3W9-F1
#
_cell.length_a   1.000
_cell.length_b   1.000
_cell.length_c   1.000
_cell.angle_alpha   90.00
_cell.angle_beta   90.00
_cell.angle_gamma   90.00
#
_symmetry.space_group_name_H-M   'P 1'
#
loop_
_entity.id
_entity.type
_entity.pdbx_description
1 polymer ?
#
loop_
_entity_poly.entity_id
_entity_poly.type
_entity_poly.pdbx_seq_one_letter_code
_entity_poly.pdbx_strand_id
1 'polypeptide(L)'
;MDSLVLRPVSAEQIGGARGGRQDSLFRLEWTEFAAEKDARVGGGWAVLGSEALERGLSGSDVAAYPDLAALGAGIESGAAVADEVLVDFSSDGDGGPAAVHQATARALELIQSWLADERFADARLVVLTSGAVATEAAEPVADLAGAAVWGLLRSAQSENPGRFVLVDVDGAAGSLSAVAGALGSGEPQVAVRDGALRAPRLARATVDTEQPLDVDAEGTVLVTGASGTLGGLLARHLVVERGVRRLLLVSRRGDQAPGATELRAELVELGAQVRWAACDVADRDPLAGVLGAIPA
;
A
#
# COMPACT_ATOMS: atom_id res chain seq x y z
N MET A 1 -21.47 6.31 27.79
CA MET A 1 -20.27 7.12 27.46
C MET A 1 -20.68 8.56 27.53
N ASP A 2 -20.40 9.21 28.66
CA ASP A 2 -20.88 10.57 28.96
C ASP A 2 -19.82 11.61 28.56
N SER A 3 -20.12 12.31 27.48
CA SER A 3 -19.55 13.57 26.99
C SER A 3 -18.07 13.64 26.57
N LEU A 4 -17.84 14.16 25.36
CA LEU A 4 -16.56 14.61 24.82
C LEU A 4 -16.42 16.11 25.08
N VAL A 5 -15.40 16.52 25.84
CA VAL A 5 -15.05 17.94 26.00
C VAL A 5 -14.01 18.31 24.95
N LEU A 6 -14.43 19.01 23.90
CA LEU A 6 -13.53 19.56 22.89
C LEU A 6 -13.10 20.97 23.29
N ARG A 7 -11.79 21.18 23.35
CA ARG A 7 -11.18 22.47 23.70
C ARG A 7 -11.08 23.31 22.42
N PRO A 8 -11.62 24.54 22.38
CA PRO A 8 -11.53 25.37 21.19
C PRO A 8 -10.08 25.84 20.99
N VAL A 9 -9.55 25.62 19.79
CA VAL A 9 -8.23 26.08 19.36
C VAL A 9 -8.41 27.38 18.59
N SER A 10 -7.66 28.43 18.95
CA SER A 10 -7.74 29.73 18.27
C SER A 10 -6.91 29.75 16.98
N ALA A 11 -7.29 30.60 16.02
CA ALA A 11 -6.56 30.75 14.75
C ALA A 11 -5.09 31.20 14.94
N GLU A 12 -4.78 31.88 16.05
CA GLU A 12 -3.42 32.30 16.42
C GLU A 12 -2.56 31.12 16.91
N GLN A 13 -3.14 30.12 17.59
CA GLN A 13 -2.44 28.88 17.95
C GLN A 13 -2.09 28.04 16.71
N ILE A 14 -2.92 28.11 15.68
CA ILE A 14 -2.65 27.50 14.37
C ILE A 14 -1.61 28.32 13.59
N GLY A 15 -1.62 29.65 13.74
CA GLY A 15 -0.66 30.56 13.10
C GLY A 15 0.77 30.46 13.65
N GLY A 16 0.94 30.26 14.97
CA GLY A 16 2.24 30.10 15.62
C GLY A 16 2.96 28.77 15.30
N ALA A 17 2.21 27.74 14.91
CA ALA A 17 2.75 26.46 14.46
C ALA A 17 3.27 26.47 13.00
N ARG A 18 3.25 27.62 12.31
CA ARG A 18 3.72 27.73 10.91
C ARG A 18 5.22 27.46 10.72
N GLY A 19 6.01 27.49 11.80
CA GLY A 19 7.38 26.97 11.81
C GLY A 19 7.50 25.43 11.83
N GLY A 20 6.38 24.72 12.03
CA GLY A 20 6.30 23.26 12.25
C GLY A 20 5.56 22.46 11.18
N ARG A 21 5.35 22.99 9.95
CA ARG A 21 4.75 22.21 8.84
C ARG A 21 5.59 20.96 8.50
N GLN A 22 6.90 21.00 8.72
CA GLN A 22 7.80 19.86 8.50
C GLN A 22 7.65 18.77 9.58
N ASP A 23 7.22 19.13 10.80
CA ASP A 23 6.99 18.17 11.89
C ASP A 23 5.69 17.35 11.75
N SER A 24 4.88 17.64 10.75
CA SER A 24 3.62 16.92 10.51
C SER A 24 3.74 15.83 9.43
N LEU A 25 4.85 15.80 8.69
CA LEU A 25 5.07 14.83 7.63
C LEU A 25 5.87 13.64 8.17
N PHE A 26 5.31 12.45 7.97
CA PHE A 26 5.98 11.19 8.27
C PHE A 26 6.19 10.42 6.98
N ARG A 27 7.30 9.69 6.92
CA ARG A 27 7.61 8.73 5.87
C ARG A 27 7.77 7.36 6.48
N LEU A 28 7.56 6.34 5.66
CA LEU A 28 7.94 4.98 6.00
C LEU A 28 9.45 4.85 5.84
N GLU A 29 10.12 4.36 6.87
CA GLU A 29 11.53 4.00 6.86
C GLU A 29 11.66 2.52 7.24
N TRP A 30 12.48 1.79 6.50
CA TRP A 30 12.71 0.37 6.74
C TRP A 30 14.01 0.21 7.52
N THR A 31 13.88 -0.16 8.80
CA THR A 31 15.02 -0.30 9.70
C THR A 31 15.48 -1.74 9.73
N GLU A 32 16.76 -1.97 9.47
CA GLU A 32 17.37 -3.29 9.61
C GLU A 32 17.38 -3.75 11.06
N PHE A 33 17.12 -5.04 11.28
CA PHE A 33 17.21 -5.68 12.58
C PHE A 33 17.78 -7.10 12.45
N ALA A 34 18.35 -7.61 13.54
CA ALA A 34 18.84 -8.97 13.60
C ALA A 34 17.75 -9.90 14.14
N ALA A 35 17.53 -11.05 13.50
CA ALA A 35 16.78 -12.13 14.12
C ALA A 35 17.50 -12.60 15.38
N GLU A 36 16.74 -12.88 16.44
CA GLU A 36 17.30 -13.57 17.58
C GLU A 36 17.70 -14.99 17.16
N LYS A 37 18.97 -15.35 17.37
CA LYS A 37 19.56 -16.61 16.89
C LYS A 37 18.88 -17.87 17.46
N ASP A 38 18.14 -17.73 18.55
CA ASP A 38 17.42 -18.80 19.24
C ASP A 38 15.89 -18.63 19.21
N ALA A 39 15.35 -17.65 18.47
CA ALA A 39 13.92 -17.52 18.23
C ALA A 39 13.47 -18.65 17.29
N ARG A 40 13.32 -19.84 17.87
CA ARG A 40 12.58 -20.92 17.22
C ARG A 40 11.15 -20.46 17.17
N VAL A 41 10.61 -20.32 15.97
CA VAL A 41 9.16 -20.36 15.81
C VAL A 41 8.72 -21.68 16.43
N GLY A 42 7.98 -21.60 17.53
CA GLY A 42 7.33 -22.77 18.13
C GLY A 42 6.27 -23.28 17.16
N GLY A 43 5.98 -24.58 17.24
CA GLY A 43 4.93 -25.21 16.44
C GLY A 43 5.28 -25.48 14.98
N GLY A 44 4.49 -26.37 14.38
CA GLY A 44 4.66 -26.81 13.00
C GLY A 44 4.28 -25.71 12.01
N TRP A 45 4.80 -25.81 10.79
CA TRP A 45 4.50 -24.90 9.70
C TRP A 45 3.64 -25.59 8.66
N ALA A 46 2.74 -24.84 8.03
CA ALA A 46 2.02 -25.29 6.86
C ALA A 46 2.18 -24.31 5.70
N VAL A 47 2.22 -24.81 4.46
CA VAL A 47 2.26 -24.01 3.24
C VAL A 47 1.01 -24.27 2.42
N LEU A 48 0.40 -23.21 1.89
CA LEU A 48 -0.74 -23.26 0.99
C LEU A 48 -0.30 -23.01 -0.45
N GLY A 49 -0.52 -23.99 -1.33
CA GLY A 49 -0.52 -23.82 -2.78
C GLY A 49 0.81 -23.49 -3.46
N SER A 50 1.96 -23.61 -2.77
CA SER A 50 3.28 -23.27 -3.34
C SER A 50 4.36 -24.33 -3.07
N GLU A 51 4.67 -25.12 -4.10
CA GLU A 51 5.81 -26.07 -4.11
C GLU A 51 7.17 -25.34 -4.06
N ALA A 52 7.22 -24.08 -4.46
CA ALA A 52 8.43 -23.26 -4.38
C ALA A 52 8.72 -22.86 -2.93
N LEU A 53 7.70 -22.44 -2.19
CA LEU A 53 7.82 -22.17 -0.75
C LEU A 53 8.17 -23.44 0.02
N GLU A 54 7.51 -24.57 -0.27
CA GLU A 54 7.82 -25.85 0.36
C GLU A 54 9.31 -26.21 0.22
N ARG A 55 9.86 -26.10 -1.01
CA ARG A 55 11.29 -26.36 -1.26
C ARG A 55 12.22 -25.32 -0.67
N GLY A 56 11.85 -24.04 -0.68
CA GLY A 56 12.68 -22.94 -0.17
C GLY A 56 12.79 -22.91 1.36
N LEU A 57 11.86 -23.54 2.05
CA LEU A 57 11.83 -23.68 3.51
C LEU A 57 12.42 -25.01 4.00
N SER A 58 13.07 -25.77 3.12
CA SER A 58 13.65 -27.08 3.41
C SER A 58 14.59 -27.04 4.63
N GLY A 59 14.19 -27.71 5.72
CA GLY A 59 14.88 -27.69 7.01
C GLY A 59 13.93 -27.68 8.23
N SER A 60 12.66 -27.33 8.01
CA SER A 60 11.57 -27.39 9.00
C SER A 60 10.59 -28.54 8.66
N ASP A 61 9.90 -29.11 9.65
CA ASP A 61 8.73 -29.98 9.40
C ASP A 61 7.59 -29.11 8.85
N VAL A 62 7.53 -28.96 7.53
CA VAL A 62 6.52 -28.17 6.81
C VAL A 62 5.53 -29.10 6.13
N ALA A 63 4.24 -28.97 6.47
CA ALA A 63 3.18 -29.67 5.76
C ALA A 63 2.65 -28.83 4.59
N ALA A 64 2.55 -29.42 3.41
CA ALA A 64 2.00 -28.74 2.23
C ALA A 64 0.52 -29.11 2.01
N TYR A 65 -0.31 -28.10 1.75
CA TYR A 65 -1.71 -28.25 1.38
C TYR A 65 -1.99 -27.42 0.12
N PRO A 66 -2.88 -27.88 -0.78
CA PRO A 66 -3.21 -27.12 -1.98
C PRO A 66 -3.93 -25.81 -1.69
N ASP A 67 -4.78 -25.78 -0.65
CA ASP A 67 -5.56 -24.62 -0.24
C ASP A 67 -5.98 -24.71 1.24
N LEU A 68 -6.66 -23.66 1.72
CA LEU A 68 -7.14 -23.58 3.10
C LEU A 68 -8.17 -24.66 3.44
N ALA A 69 -8.98 -25.10 2.47
CA ALA A 69 -10.00 -26.13 2.69
C ALA A 69 -9.35 -27.51 2.92
N ALA A 70 -8.30 -27.84 2.17
CA ALA A 70 -7.53 -29.06 2.34
C ALA A 70 -6.77 -29.08 3.68
N LEU A 71 -6.23 -27.93 4.11
CA LEU A 71 -5.67 -27.79 5.46
C LEU A 71 -6.73 -28.08 6.55
N GLY A 72 -7.91 -27.48 6.42
CA GLY A 72 -9.04 -27.72 7.33
C GLY A 72 -9.46 -29.19 7.41
N ALA A 73 -9.55 -29.87 6.27
CA ALA A 73 -9.85 -31.31 6.21
C ALA A 73 -8.74 -32.17 6.83
N GLY A 74 -7.48 -31.79 6.66
CA GLY A 74 -6.34 -32.42 7.32
C GLY A 74 -6.47 -32.36 8.84
N ILE A 75 -6.79 -31.18 9.38
CA ILE A 75 -7.02 -30.98 10.83
C ILE A 75 -8.20 -31.82 11.32
N GLU A 76 -9.31 -31.86 10.58
CA GLU A 76 -10.47 -32.72 10.92
C GLU A 76 -10.11 -34.20 10.96
N SER A 77 -9.16 -34.64 10.12
CA SER A 77 -8.66 -36.02 10.09
C SER A 77 -7.60 -36.33 11.17
N GLY A 78 -7.26 -35.34 12.02
CA GLY A 78 -6.35 -35.51 13.15
C GLY A 78 -4.95 -34.93 12.97
N ALA A 79 -4.69 -34.16 11.91
CA ALA A 79 -3.45 -33.40 11.80
C ALA A 79 -3.40 -32.30 12.88
N ALA A 80 -2.20 -32.01 13.39
CA ALA A 80 -2.00 -30.87 14.27
C ALA A 80 -2.21 -29.55 13.51
N VAL A 81 -2.78 -28.55 14.18
CA VAL A 81 -2.86 -27.18 13.64
C VAL A 81 -1.45 -26.60 13.63
N ALA A 82 -1.02 -26.05 12.50
CA ALA A 82 0.24 -25.33 12.37
C ALA A 82 0.11 -23.94 13.01
N ASP A 83 1.15 -23.49 13.72
CA ASP A 83 1.18 -22.16 14.34
C ASP A 83 1.33 -21.07 13.26
N GLU A 84 2.08 -21.39 12.19
CA GLU A 84 2.27 -20.54 11.01
C GLU A 84 1.73 -21.22 9.76
N VAL A 85 0.82 -20.53 9.05
CA VAL A 85 0.31 -20.96 7.75
C VAL A 85 0.77 -19.96 6.70
N LEU A 86 1.66 -20.39 5.81
CA LEU A 86 2.30 -19.55 4.82
C LEU A 86 1.56 -19.66 3.49
N VAL A 87 1.34 -18.53 2.83
CA VAL A 87 0.74 -18.45 1.50
C VAL A 87 1.53 -17.50 0.61
N ASP A 88 1.74 -17.91 -0.64
CA ASP A 88 2.43 -17.11 -1.65
C ASP A 88 1.44 -16.20 -2.40
N PHE A 89 1.71 -14.90 -2.39
CA PHE A 89 1.03 -13.88 -3.16
C PHE A 89 1.95 -13.15 -4.13
N SER A 90 3.17 -13.64 -4.34
CA SER A 90 4.05 -13.13 -5.41
C SER A 90 3.37 -13.25 -6.77
N SER A 91 3.61 -12.25 -7.62
CA SER A 91 3.10 -12.25 -8.99
C SER A 91 4.23 -12.05 -9.99
N ASP A 92 4.27 -12.92 -11.01
CA ASP A 92 5.17 -12.81 -12.17
C ASP A 92 4.55 -11.96 -13.31
N GLY A 93 3.37 -11.39 -13.08
CA GLY A 93 2.58 -10.68 -14.07
C GLY A 93 3.04 -9.25 -14.31
N ASP A 94 2.52 -8.61 -15.36
CA ASP A 94 2.85 -7.22 -15.75
C ASP A 94 2.35 -6.14 -14.77
N GLY A 95 1.79 -6.53 -13.61
CA GLY A 95 1.23 -5.61 -12.63
C GLY A 95 0.00 -4.85 -13.12
N GLY A 96 -0.65 -5.30 -14.19
CA GLY A 96 -1.81 -4.63 -14.78
C GLY A 96 -3.03 -4.57 -13.83
N PRO A 97 -4.00 -3.66 -14.08
CA PRO A 97 -5.15 -3.46 -13.19
C PRO A 97 -5.96 -4.73 -12.89
N ALA A 98 -6.11 -5.62 -13.89
CA ALA A 98 -6.81 -6.89 -13.71
C ALA A 98 -6.10 -7.83 -12.73
N ALA A 99 -4.77 -7.91 -12.80
CA ALA A 99 -3.96 -8.74 -11.89
C ALA A 99 -4.05 -8.22 -10.45
N VAL A 100 -3.98 -6.89 -10.28
CA VAL A 100 -4.17 -6.24 -8.97
C VAL A 100 -5.56 -6.55 -8.40
N HIS A 101 -6.61 -6.47 -9.23
CA HIS A 101 -7.97 -6.74 -8.79
C HIS A 101 -8.21 -8.22 -8.42
N GLN A 102 -7.60 -9.15 -9.16
CA GLN A 102 -7.67 -10.59 -8.86
C GLN A 102 -6.91 -10.95 -7.59
N ALA A 103 -5.69 -10.42 -7.41
CA ALA A 103 -4.88 -10.67 -6.22
C ALA A 103 -5.56 -10.15 -4.95
N THR A 104 -6.10 -8.93 -4.99
CA THR A 104 -6.82 -8.33 -3.86
C THR A 104 -8.13 -9.05 -3.54
N ALA A 105 -8.89 -9.49 -4.54
CA ALA A 105 -10.10 -10.29 -4.33
C ALA A 105 -9.79 -11.65 -3.68
N ARG A 106 -8.74 -12.33 -4.17
CA ARG A 106 -8.27 -13.61 -3.61
C ARG A 106 -7.73 -13.46 -2.20
N ALA A 107 -7.00 -12.38 -1.91
CA ALA A 107 -6.54 -12.07 -0.55
C ALA A 107 -7.72 -11.80 0.40
N LEU A 108 -8.72 -11.04 -0.05
CA LEU A 108 -9.92 -10.76 0.74
C LEU A 108 -10.69 -12.03 1.08
N GLU A 109 -10.92 -12.90 0.08
CA GLU A 109 -11.60 -14.19 0.27
C GLU A 109 -10.84 -15.06 1.28
N LEU A 110 -9.51 -15.18 1.11
CA LEU A 110 -8.67 -15.95 2.02
C LEU A 110 -8.75 -15.43 3.46
N ILE A 111 -8.65 -14.12 3.66
CA ILE A 111 -8.75 -13.50 4.99
C ILE A 111 -10.11 -13.75 5.61
N GLN A 112 -11.19 -13.60 4.84
CA GLN A 112 -12.55 -13.83 5.32
C GLN A 112 -12.75 -15.29 5.72
N SER A 113 -12.29 -16.24 4.91
CA SER A 113 -12.35 -17.67 5.24
C SER A 113 -11.49 -18.03 6.45
N TRP A 114 -10.28 -17.45 6.55
CA TRP A 114 -9.37 -17.64 7.69
C TRP A 114 -9.98 -17.16 9.01
N LEU A 115 -10.58 -15.97 9.00
CA LEU A 115 -11.19 -15.38 10.19
C LEU A 115 -12.51 -16.05 10.57
N ALA A 116 -13.25 -16.62 9.61
CA ALA A 116 -14.52 -17.30 9.87
C ALA A 116 -14.36 -18.69 10.49
N ASP A 117 -13.14 -19.24 10.50
CA ASP A 117 -12.87 -20.60 10.94
C ASP A 117 -12.08 -20.62 12.27
N GLU A 118 -12.77 -21.00 13.34
CA GLU A 118 -12.25 -21.03 14.71
C GLU A 118 -11.07 -22.01 14.89
N ARG A 119 -10.88 -22.97 13.97
CA ARG A 119 -9.70 -23.86 14.01
C ARG A 119 -8.39 -23.11 13.87
N PHE A 120 -8.43 -21.94 13.24
CA PHE A 120 -7.25 -21.09 13.00
C PHE A 120 -7.17 -19.91 13.98
N ALA A 121 -7.94 -19.92 15.08
CA ALA A 121 -8.00 -18.81 16.02
C ALA A 121 -6.65 -18.50 16.67
N ASP A 122 -5.87 -19.55 16.98
CA ASP A 122 -4.55 -19.46 17.61
C ASP A 122 -3.38 -19.49 16.59
N ALA A 123 -3.67 -19.66 15.30
CA ALA A 123 -2.68 -19.69 14.24
C ALA A 123 -2.49 -18.30 13.60
N ARG A 124 -1.32 -18.08 12.98
CA ARG A 124 -1.00 -16.88 12.20
C ARG A 124 -0.97 -17.21 10.71
N LEU A 125 -1.64 -16.38 9.91
CA LEU A 125 -1.53 -16.43 8.46
C LEU A 125 -0.39 -15.52 8.00
N VAL A 126 0.63 -16.12 7.39
CA VAL A 126 1.80 -15.45 6.85
C VAL A 126 1.62 -15.28 5.35
N VAL A 127 1.51 -14.03 4.90
CA VAL A 127 1.39 -13.69 3.48
C VAL A 127 2.75 -13.27 2.95
N LEU A 128 3.29 -14.08 2.04
CA LEU A 128 4.53 -13.78 1.33
C LEU A 128 4.25 -13.06 0.02
N THR A 129 5.03 -12.03 -0.27
CA THR A 129 5.07 -11.36 -1.57
C THR A 129 6.52 -11.26 -2.04
N SER A 130 6.74 -10.86 -3.30
CA SER A 130 8.09 -10.56 -3.78
C SER A 130 8.16 -9.24 -4.54
N GLY A 131 8.98 -8.31 -4.06
CA GLY A 131 9.12 -6.99 -4.68
C GLY A 131 7.87 -6.11 -4.58
N ALA A 132 7.00 -6.36 -3.60
CA ALA A 132 5.75 -5.62 -3.38
C ALA A 132 5.96 -4.32 -2.58
N VAL A 133 7.12 -4.17 -1.93
CA VAL A 133 7.48 -2.95 -1.19
C VAL A 133 8.88 -2.49 -1.58
N ALA A 134 9.10 -1.18 -1.51
CA ALA A 134 10.43 -0.59 -1.63
C ALA A 134 10.96 -0.30 -0.22
N THR A 135 12.13 -0.85 0.10
CA THR A 135 12.81 -0.59 1.37
C THR A 135 13.70 0.66 1.31
N GLU A 136 14.06 1.09 0.11
CA GLU A 136 14.87 2.27 -0.17
C GLU A 136 14.25 3.14 -1.28
N ALA A 137 14.59 4.43 -1.32
CA ALA A 137 13.96 5.38 -2.25
C ALA A 137 14.23 5.06 -3.74
N ALA A 138 15.34 4.40 -4.05
CA ALA A 138 15.71 4.02 -5.41
C ALA A 138 15.26 2.61 -5.80
N GLU A 139 14.70 1.85 -4.85
CA GLU A 139 14.22 0.48 -5.10
C GLU A 139 12.87 0.54 -5.84
N PRO A 140 12.73 -0.06 -7.02
CA PRO A 140 11.45 -0.11 -7.72
C PRO A 140 10.51 -1.10 -7.03
N VAL A 141 9.22 -0.78 -6.99
CA VAL A 141 8.17 -1.76 -6.67
C VAL A 141 7.87 -2.56 -7.93
N ALA A 142 8.24 -3.84 -7.95
CA ALA A 142 8.06 -4.73 -9.09
C ALA A 142 6.69 -5.43 -9.09
N ASP A 143 6.12 -5.68 -7.90
CA ASP A 143 4.85 -6.39 -7.74
C ASP A 143 3.75 -5.45 -7.22
N LEU A 144 3.07 -4.76 -8.16
CA LEU A 144 1.95 -3.87 -7.81
C LEU A 144 0.74 -4.63 -7.25
N ALA A 145 0.56 -5.90 -7.63
CA ALA A 145 -0.53 -6.73 -7.12
C ALA A 145 -0.28 -7.09 -5.65
N GLY A 146 0.93 -7.54 -5.32
CA GLY A 146 1.39 -7.73 -3.95
C GLY A 146 1.33 -6.44 -3.13
N ALA A 147 1.70 -5.28 -3.71
CA ALA A 147 1.62 -3.98 -3.01
C ALA A 147 0.18 -3.63 -2.58
N ALA A 148 -0.80 -3.96 -3.42
CA ALA A 148 -2.21 -3.79 -3.10
C ALA A 148 -2.69 -4.77 -2.01
N VAL A 149 -2.21 -6.02 -2.05
CA VAL A 149 -2.44 -7.02 -1.00
C VAL A 149 -1.88 -6.53 0.34
N TRP A 150 -0.67 -5.97 0.38
CA TRP A 150 -0.11 -5.31 1.58
C TRP A 150 -1.01 -4.21 2.13
N GLY A 151 -1.58 -3.37 1.25
CA GLY A 151 -2.54 -2.33 1.63
C GLY A 151 -3.78 -2.89 2.34
N LEU A 152 -4.36 -3.96 1.78
CA LEU A 152 -5.53 -4.64 2.36
C LEU A 152 -5.20 -5.30 3.70
N LEU A 153 -4.08 -6.02 3.79
CA LEU A 153 -3.69 -6.73 5.00
C LEU A 153 -3.33 -5.81 6.15
N ARG A 154 -2.81 -4.61 5.91
CA ARG A 154 -2.58 -3.62 6.99
C ARG A 154 -3.87 -3.22 7.69
N SER A 155 -4.99 -3.13 6.97
CA SER A 155 -6.31 -2.96 7.58
C SER A 155 -6.71 -4.19 8.39
N ALA A 156 -6.56 -5.40 7.82
CA ALA A 156 -6.86 -6.65 8.53
C ALA A 156 -6.04 -6.84 9.81
N GLN A 157 -4.76 -6.45 9.81
CA GLN A 157 -3.86 -6.44 10.98
C GLN A 157 -4.35 -5.47 12.08
N SER A 158 -4.88 -4.31 11.67
CA SER A 158 -5.43 -3.33 12.62
C SER A 158 -6.72 -3.83 13.27
N GLU A 159 -7.54 -4.55 12.51
CA GLU A 159 -8.79 -5.14 12.98
C GLU A 159 -8.58 -6.43 13.80
N ASN A 160 -7.54 -7.21 13.49
CA ASN A 160 -7.25 -8.50 14.10
C ASN A 160 -5.76 -8.59 14.50
N PRO A 161 -5.34 -7.90 15.59
CA PRO A 161 -3.94 -7.88 16.00
C PRO A 161 -3.36 -9.28 16.23
N GLY A 162 -2.17 -9.54 15.67
CA GLY A 162 -1.45 -10.80 15.85
C GLY A 162 -1.88 -11.96 14.94
N ARG A 163 -2.97 -11.83 14.17
CA ARG A 163 -3.48 -12.90 13.28
C ARG A 163 -2.77 -13.01 11.93
N PHE A 164 -2.06 -11.96 11.51
CA PHE A 164 -1.47 -11.86 10.17
C PHE A 164 -0.03 -11.32 10.22
N VAL A 165 0.86 -11.92 9.43
CA VAL A 165 2.23 -11.43 9.20
C VAL A 165 2.45 -11.21 7.71
N LEU A 166 3.00 -10.07 7.33
CA LEU A 166 3.38 -9.74 5.96
C LEU A 166 4.89 -9.89 5.79
N VAL A 167 5.34 -10.67 4.80
CA VAL A 167 6.75 -10.85 4.47
C VAL A 167 6.98 -10.59 2.99
N ASP A 168 7.82 -9.62 2.65
CA ASP A 168 8.20 -9.36 1.25
C ASP A 168 9.65 -9.77 0.99
N VAL A 169 9.89 -10.63 0.00
CA VAL A 169 11.23 -11.11 -0.37
C VAL A 169 11.69 -10.54 -1.71
N ASP A 170 13.00 -10.52 -1.96
CA ASP A 170 13.59 -10.05 -3.22
C ASP A 170 13.84 -11.17 -4.26
N GLY A 171 13.40 -12.39 -3.98
CA GLY A 171 13.64 -13.55 -4.84
C GLY A 171 15.07 -14.08 -4.82
N ALA A 172 15.97 -13.52 -4.01
CA ALA A 172 17.31 -14.09 -3.83
C ALA A 172 17.23 -15.45 -3.13
N ALA A 173 18.08 -16.39 -3.55
CA ALA A 173 18.04 -17.78 -3.04
C ALA A 173 18.18 -17.88 -1.51
N GLY A 174 18.87 -16.92 -0.87
CA GLY A 174 19.02 -16.86 0.59
C GLY A 174 17.83 -16.26 1.34
N SER A 175 16.93 -15.53 0.67
CA SER A 175 15.89 -14.75 1.34
C SER A 175 14.78 -15.61 1.95
N LEU A 176 14.44 -16.75 1.33
CA LEU A 176 13.48 -17.69 1.92
C LEU A 176 13.99 -18.30 3.22
N SER A 177 15.30 -18.51 3.36
CA SER A 177 15.88 -19.04 4.59
C SER A 177 15.77 -18.07 5.79
N ALA A 178 15.65 -16.76 5.51
CA ALA A 178 15.51 -15.73 6.54
C ALA A 178 14.06 -15.58 7.04
N VAL A 179 13.07 -16.20 6.38
CA VAL A 179 11.64 -16.12 6.78
C VAL A 179 11.44 -16.64 8.20
N ALA A 180 12.14 -17.70 8.61
CA ALA A 180 12.07 -18.19 9.99
C ALA A 180 12.50 -17.13 11.03
N GLY A 181 13.58 -16.41 10.73
CA GLY A 181 14.04 -15.30 11.56
C GLY A 181 13.04 -14.13 11.58
N ALA A 182 12.38 -13.86 10.45
CA ALA A 182 11.33 -12.85 10.36
C ALA A 182 10.13 -13.21 11.27
N LEU A 183 9.63 -14.44 11.21
CA LEU A 183 8.49 -14.88 12.00
C LEU A 183 8.77 -14.97 13.50
N GLY A 184 10.01 -15.32 13.86
CA GLY A 184 10.50 -15.35 15.24
C GLY A 184 10.70 -13.97 15.87
N SER A 185 10.82 -12.91 15.06
CA SER A 185 11.05 -11.53 15.55
C SER A 185 9.81 -10.90 16.21
N GLY A 186 8.63 -11.42 15.91
CA GLY A 186 7.35 -10.82 16.35
C GLY A 186 6.95 -9.56 15.57
N GLU A 187 7.73 -9.13 14.58
CA GLU A 187 7.34 -8.03 13.69
C GLU A 187 6.16 -8.44 12.79
N PRO A 188 5.10 -7.62 12.70
CA PRO A 188 3.93 -7.94 11.86
C PRO A 188 4.19 -7.73 10.37
N GLN A 189 5.25 -6.99 10.02
CA GLN A 189 5.62 -6.63 8.65
C GLN A 189 7.14 -6.69 8.52
N VAL A 190 7.64 -7.49 7.58
CA VAL A 190 9.07 -7.66 7.34
C VAL A 190 9.36 -7.64 5.84
N ALA A 191 10.42 -6.95 5.45
CA ALA A 191 11.04 -7.08 4.14
C ALA A 191 12.37 -7.81 4.29
N VAL A 192 12.62 -8.79 3.43
CA VAL A 192 13.88 -9.54 3.35
C VAL A 192 14.60 -9.12 2.07
N ARG A 193 15.82 -8.60 2.23
CA ARG A 193 16.69 -8.17 1.13
C ARG A 193 18.07 -8.79 1.33
N ASP A 194 18.51 -9.65 0.42
CA ASP A 194 19.75 -10.42 0.52
C ASP A 194 19.91 -11.12 1.89
N GLY A 195 18.80 -11.68 2.39
CA GLY A 195 18.72 -12.29 3.73
C GLY A 195 18.71 -11.33 4.92
N ALA A 196 18.91 -10.02 4.73
CA ALA A 196 18.77 -9.02 5.78
C ALA A 196 17.30 -8.71 6.07
N LEU A 197 16.94 -8.63 7.35
CA LEU A 197 15.57 -8.36 7.80
C LEU A 197 15.38 -6.87 8.05
N ARG A 198 14.30 -6.30 7.52
CA ARG A 198 13.92 -4.91 7.71
C ARG A 198 12.47 -4.80 8.14
N ALA A 199 12.17 -3.94 9.11
CA ALA A 199 10.81 -3.67 9.56
C ALA A 199 10.43 -2.22 9.29
N PRO A 200 9.16 -1.94 8.91
CA PRO A 200 8.73 -0.58 8.63
C PRO A 200 8.53 0.20 9.93
N ARG A 201 8.97 1.47 9.93
CA ARG A 201 8.81 2.44 11.00
C ARG A 201 8.36 3.77 10.42
N LEU A 202 7.54 4.50 11.18
CA LEU A 202 7.22 5.88 10.82
C LEU A 202 8.32 6.79 11.35
N ALA A 203 9.05 7.42 10.43
CA ALA A 203 10.06 8.42 10.72
C ALA A 203 9.56 9.79 10.25
N ARG A 204 10.07 10.86 10.89
CA ARG A 204 9.79 12.23 10.42
C ARG A 204 10.41 12.43 9.04
N ALA A 205 9.64 13.00 8.11
CA ALA A 205 10.15 13.31 6.80
C ALA A 205 11.00 14.60 6.86
N THR A 206 12.27 14.49 6.50
CA THR A 206 13.12 15.65 6.22
C THR A 206 12.82 16.13 4.80
N VAL A 207 12.17 17.28 4.66
CA VAL A 207 11.89 17.89 3.35
C VAL A 207 13.00 18.87 3.02
N ASP A 208 13.72 18.62 1.93
CA ASP A 208 14.60 19.64 1.36
C ASP A 208 13.74 20.73 0.72
N THR A 209 13.63 21.88 1.38
CA THR A 209 12.85 23.03 0.89
C THR A 209 13.63 23.90 -0.09
N GLU A 210 14.92 23.64 -0.29
CA GLU A 210 15.78 24.42 -1.19
C GLU A 210 15.71 23.93 -2.63
N GLN A 211 15.15 22.74 -2.87
CA GLN A 211 14.87 22.23 -4.21
C GLN A 211 13.43 22.56 -4.62
N PRO A 212 13.18 23.63 -5.40
CA PRO A 212 11.88 23.84 -5.99
C PRO A 212 11.56 22.67 -6.93
N LEU A 213 10.37 22.05 -6.82
CA LEU A 213 9.92 21.18 -7.92
C LEU A 213 9.93 21.99 -9.22
N ASP A 214 10.62 21.47 -10.22
CA ASP A 214 10.59 21.99 -11.57
C ASP A 214 9.27 21.60 -12.21
N VAL A 215 8.25 22.44 -12.01
CA VAL A 215 6.97 22.30 -12.70
C VAL A 215 7.08 23.16 -13.94
N ASP A 216 7.05 22.53 -15.12
CA ASP A 216 6.97 23.27 -16.38
C ASP A 216 5.68 24.11 -16.39
N ALA A 217 5.83 25.39 -16.08
CA ALA A 217 4.71 26.33 -15.95
C ALA A 217 3.98 26.57 -17.28
N GLU A 218 4.67 26.32 -18.41
CA GLU A 218 4.14 26.45 -19.76
C GLU A 218 3.49 25.15 -20.27
N GLY A 219 3.83 24.02 -19.65
CA GLY A 219 3.22 22.72 -19.87
C GLY A 219 1.77 22.64 -19.38
N THR A 220 1.06 21.58 -19.80
CA THR A 220 -0.29 21.29 -19.30
C THR A 220 -0.23 20.36 -18.10
N VAL A 221 -0.75 20.80 -16.96
CA VAL A 221 -0.90 19.95 -15.77
C VAL A 221 -2.29 19.32 -15.74
N LEU A 222 -2.34 17.99 -15.76
CA LEU A 222 -3.57 17.21 -15.64
C LEU A 222 -3.83 16.87 -14.17
N VAL A 223 -5.04 17.15 -13.69
CA VAL A 223 -5.48 16.80 -12.33
C VAL A 223 -6.69 15.87 -12.40
N THR A 224 -6.52 14.62 -11.98
CA THR A 224 -7.62 13.66 -11.85
C THR A 224 -8.37 13.87 -10.53
N GLY A 225 -9.69 13.64 -10.53
CA GLY A 225 -10.50 13.89 -9.34
C GLY A 225 -10.57 15.39 -8.97
N ALA A 226 -10.36 16.27 -9.96
CA ALA A 226 -10.28 17.72 -9.78
C ALA A 226 -11.55 18.33 -9.17
N SER A 227 -12.71 17.68 -9.35
CA SER A 227 -13.97 18.08 -8.74
C SER A 227 -14.10 17.69 -7.26
N GLY A 228 -13.13 16.99 -6.69
CA GLY A 228 -13.09 16.66 -5.26
C GLY A 228 -12.53 17.81 -4.43
N THR A 229 -12.77 17.79 -3.13
CA THR A 229 -12.35 18.84 -2.19
C THR A 229 -10.85 19.16 -2.29
N LEU A 230 -10.00 18.13 -2.32
CA LEU A 230 -8.55 18.30 -2.45
C LEU A 230 -8.12 18.71 -3.87
N GLY A 231 -8.82 18.22 -4.91
CA GLY A 231 -8.49 18.52 -6.30
C GLY A 231 -8.55 20.02 -6.60
N GLY A 232 -9.62 20.69 -6.15
CA GLY A 232 -9.75 22.13 -6.31
C GLY A 232 -8.73 22.93 -5.49
N LEU A 233 -8.35 22.48 -4.29
CA LEU A 233 -7.31 23.13 -3.49
C LEU A 233 -5.93 22.99 -4.14
N LEU A 234 -5.61 21.80 -4.66
CA LEU A 234 -4.38 21.55 -5.40
C LEU A 234 -4.31 22.41 -6.67
N ALA A 235 -5.39 22.49 -7.44
CA ALA A 235 -5.44 23.31 -8.65
C ALA A 235 -5.13 24.79 -8.35
N ARG A 236 -5.70 25.36 -7.29
CA ARG A 236 -5.39 26.73 -6.84
C ARG A 236 -3.91 26.88 -6.45
N HIS A 237 -3.38 25.93 -5.69
CA HIS A 237 -1.97 25.95 -5.28
C HIS A 237 -1.03 25.89 -6.50
N LEU A 238 -1.35 25.06 -7.49
CA LEU A 238 -0.56 24.96 -8.73
C LEU A 238 -0.52 26.29 -9.49
N VAL A 239 -1.64 27.01 -9.58
CA VAL A 239 -1.68 28.30 -10.28
C VAL A 239 -0.97 29.39 -9.48
N VAL A 240 -1.32 29.54 -8.20
CA VAL A 240 -0.87 30.67 -7.37
C VAL A 240 0.59 30.51 -6.94
N GLU A 241 0.96 29.34 -6.43
CA GLU A 241 2.27 29.11 -5.83
C GLU A 241 3.27 28.51 -6.81
N ARG A 242 2.81 27.76 -7.81
CA ARG A 242 3.67 27.07 -8.79
C ARG A 242 3.64 27.69 -10.19
N GLY A 243 2.81 28.72 -10.41
CA GLY A 243 2.76 29.47 -11.66
C GLY A 243 2.17 28.71 -12.86
N VAL A 244 1.55 27.55 -12.64
CA VAL A 244 0.97 26.71 -13.71
C VAL A 244 -0.11 27.48 -14.47
N ARG A 245 0.01 27.55 -15.79
CA ARG A 245 -0.91 28.32 -16.63
C ARG A 245 -1.92 27.50 -17.40
N ARG A 246 -1.70 26.19 -17.56
CA ARG A 246 -2.61 25.32 -18.33
C ARG A 246 -3.02 24.14 -17.46
N LEU A 247 -4.31 24.08 -17.15
CA LEU A 247 -4.90 23.01 -16.35
C LEU A 247 -5.89 22.19 -17.17
N LEU A 248 -5.72 20.87 -17.13
CA LEU A 248 -6.70 19.90 -17.60
C LEU A 248 -7.30 19.19 -16.39
N LEU A 249 -8.50 19.60 -16.01
CA LEU A 249 -9.22 19.08 -14.85
C LEU A 249 -10.10 17.91 -15.30
N VAL A 250 -9.83 16.72 -14.75
CA VAL A 250 -10.52 15.49 -15.14
C VAL A 250 -11.40 15.00 -13.99
N SER A 251 -12.66 14.76 -14.29
CA SER A 251 -13.59 14.06 -13.40
C SER A 251 -14.64 13.32 -14.21
N ARG A 252 -15.31 12.32 -13.63
CA ARG A 252 -16.39 11.59 -14.32
C ARG A 252 -17.51 12.50 -14.83
N ARG A 253 -17.78 13.61 -14.13
CA ARG A 253 -18.83 14.58 -14.49
C ARG A 253 -18.31 15.78 -15.28
N GLY A 254 -16.99 15.90 -15.44
CA GLY A 254 -16.37 17.05 -16.10
C GLY A 254 -16.79 18.40 -15.50
N ASP A 255 -17.18 19.33 -16.36
CA ASP A 255 -17.66 20.66 -16.01
C ASP A 255 -19.07 20.67 -15.40
N GLN A 256 -19.79 19.53 -15.42
CA GLN A 256 -21.08 19.36 -14.75
C GLN A 256 -20.94 18.91 -13.29
N ALA A 257 -19.70 18.81 -12.78
CA ALA A 257 -19.50 18.50 -11.37
C ALA A 257 -19.88 19.69 -10.48
N PRO A 258 -20.44 19.47 -9.28
CA PRO A 258 -20.72 20.54 -8.33
C PRO A 258 -19.46 21.38 -8.04
N GLY A 259 -19.57 22.71 -8.16
CA GLY A 259 -18.46 23.63 -7.94
C GLY A 259 -17.49 23.79 -9.13
N ALA A 260 -17.68 23.08 -10.24
CA ALA A 260 -16.75 23.11 -11.38
C ALA A 260 -16.76 24.46 -12.13
N THR A 261 -17.93 25.09 -12.26
CA THR A 261 -18.08 26.40 -12.90
C THR A 261 -17.39 27.48 -12.07
N GLU A 262 -17.62 27.49 -10.76
CA GLU A 262 -17.03 28.43 -9.82
C GLU A 262 -15.51 28.26 -9.76
N LEU A 263 -15.02 27.01 -9.65
CA LEU A 263 -13.59 26.72 -9.66
C LEU A 263 -12.93 27.16 -10.98
N ARG A 264 -13.59 26.93 -12.12
CA ARG A 264 -13.09 27.37 -13.42
C ARG A 264 -12.98 28.89 -13.48
N ALA A 265 -14.01 29.61 -13.06
CA ALA A 265 -14.02 31.07 -13.07
C ALA A 265 -12.88 31.63 -12.21
N GLU A 266 -12.74 31.12 -10.98
CA GLU A 266 -11.68 31.53 -10.05
C GLU A 266 -10.28 31.30 -10.63
N LEU A 267 -10.00 30.09 -11.16
CA LEU A 267 -8.68 29.79 -11.73
C LEU A 267 -8.38 30.63 -12.98
N VAL A 268 -9.40 30.98 -13.77
CA VAL A 268 -9.26 31.89 -14.92
C VAL A 268 -8.96 33.32 -14.46
N GLU A 269 -9.61 33.80 -13.41
CA GLU A 269 -9.30 35.11 -12.79
C GLU A 269 -7.87 35.15 -12.24
N LEU A 270 -7.36 34.02 -11.74
CA LEU A 270 -5.97 33.83 -11.32
C LEU A 270 -4.98 33.69 -12.50
N GLY A 271 -5.47 33.74 -13.74
CA GLY A 271 -4.66 33.76 -14.95
C GLY A 271 -4.27 32.39 -15.50
N ALA A 272 -5.03 31.34 -15.18
CA ALA A 272 -4.89 30.02 -15.78
C ALA A 272 -5.90 29.75 -16.90
N GLN A 273 -5.49 29.01 -17.91
CA GLN A 273 -6.36 28.41 -18.90
C GLN A 273 -6.84 27.06 -18.38
N VAL A 274 -8.15 26.93 -18.18
CA VAL A 274 -8.76 25.73 -17.58
C VAL A 274 -9.66 25.03 -18.59
N ARG A 275 -9.36 23.76 -18.83
CA ARG A 275 -10.21 22.83 -19.58
C ARG A 275 -10.70 21.72 -18.65
N TRP A 276 -11.97 21.37 -18.80
CA TRP A 276 -12.55 20.21 -18.14
C TRP A 276 -12.68 19.06 -19.13
N ALA A 277 -12.38 17.85 -18.67
CA ALA A 277 -12.73 16.62 -19.37
C ALA A 277 -13.65 15.78 -18.49
N ALA A 278 -14.81 15.41 -19.04
CA ALA A 278 -15.68 14.39 -18.48
C ALA A 278 -15.10 13.02 -18.88
N CYS A 279 -14.43 12.35 -17.94
CA CYS A 279 -13.78 11.06 -18.19
C CYS A 279 -13.73 10.23 -16.91
N ASP A 280 -14.05 8.94 -17.04
CA ASP A 280 -13.64 7.95 -16.05
C ASP A 280 -12.18 7.59 -16.34
N VAL A 281 -11.30 7.75 -15.36
CA VAL A 281 -9.86 7.47 -15.53
C VAL A 281 -9.56 5.97 -15.53
N ALA A 282 -10.52 5.14 -15.14
CA ALA A 282 -10.43 3.69 -15.27
C ALA A 282 -10.74 3.20 -16.69
N ASP A 283 -11.32 4.05 -17.55
CA ASP A 283 -11.63 3.71 -18.93
C ASP A 283 -10.48 4.14 -19.87
N ARG A 284 -9.82 3.14 -20.48
CA ARG A 284 -8.59 3.34 -21.26
C ARG A 284 -8.82 4.19 -22.51
N ASP A 285 -9.87 3.91 -23.27
CA ASP A 285 -10.06 4.52 -24.59
C ASP A 285 -10.48 6.00 -24.48
N PRO A 286 -11.44 6.39 -23.62
CA PRO A 286 -11.74 7.79 -23.36
C PRO A 286 -10.54 8.54 -22.78
N LEU A 287 -9.79 7.93 -21.85
CA LEU A 287 -8.61 8.58 -21.27
C LEU A 287 -7.51 8.82 -22.31
N ALA A 288 -7.31 7.88 -23.24
CA ALA A 288 -6.40 8.07 -24.37
C ALA A 288 -6.80 9.27 -25.23
N GLY A 289 -8.12 9.46 -25.47
CA GLY A 289 -8.64 10.64 -26.16
C GLY A 289 -8.38 11.95 -25.39
N VAL A 290 -8.54 11.95 -24.07
CA VAL A 290 -8.24 13.11 -23.21
C VAL A 290 -6.75 13.47 -23.26
N LEU A 291 -5.87 12.48 -23.18
CA LEU A 291 -4.42 12.67 -23.27
C LEU A 291 -3.98 13.15 -24.65
N GLY A 292 -4.56 12.59 -25.72
CA GLY A 292 -4.26 13.00 -27.11
C GLY A 292 -4.72 14.42 -27.46
N ALA A 293 -5.60 15.01 -26.65
CA ALA A 293 -6.04 16.40 -26.81
C ALA A 293 -5.09 17.43 -26.16
N ILE A 294 -4.08 16.96 -25.41
CA ILE A 294 -3.05 17.84 -24.81
C ILE A 294 -2.10 18.32 -25.92
N PRO A 295 -1.90 19.64 -26.09
CA PRO A 295 -0.93 20.15 -27.06
C PRO A 295 0.48 19.63 -26.79
N ALA A 296 1.21 19.28 -27.86
CA ALA A 296 2.62 18.89 -27.81
C ALA A 296 3.54 20.06 -27.41
#